data_AF-A0A800AK38-F1
#
_entry.id   AF-A0A800AK38-F1
#
_cell.length_a   1.000
_cell.length_b   1.000
_cell.length_c   1.000
_cell.angle_alpha   90.00
_cell.angle_beta   90.00
_cell.angle_gamma   90.00
#
_symmetry.space_group_name_H-M   'P 1'
#
loop_
_entity.id
_entity.type
_entity.pdbx_description
1 polymer ?
#
loop_
_entity_poly.entity_id
_entity_poly.type
_entity_poly.pdbx_seq_one_letter_code
_entity_poly.pdbx_strand_id
1 'polypeptide(L)'
;MAIKRSFLDELEPIIYWDSSFAIAVFLDTELYHDECEKFRQRLNAEGVLSVVGDFVYDEAAFFLIRKFLEAEGKRTKQHWRDVKRTQPNFINTIMSTVKRVKDELNDTALWIPSSENVKEKVFQLMQSYSILPTDAFHLAVALSHGVTAFATLDADFLKVDGITVYTCLP
;
A
#
# COMPACT_ATOMS: atom_id res chain seq x y z
N MET A 1 11.83 1.22 18.98
CA MET A 1 10.40 0.98 18.77
C MET A 1 9.90 1.95 17.71
N ALA A 2 8.92 1.57 16.90
CA ALA A 2 8.23 2.51 16.01
C ALA A 2 7.51 3.60 16.83
N ILE A 3 7.37 4.78 16.26
CA ILE A 3 6.52 5.84 16.79
C ILE A 3 5.17 5.75 16.08
N LYS A 4 4.12 5.32 16.80
CA LYS A 4 2.74 5.37 16.29
C LYS A 4 2.26 6.83 16.30
N ARG A 5 1.74 7.31 15.18
CA ARG A 5 1.07 8.60 15.02
C ARG A 5 -0.32 8.42 14.44
N SER A 6 -1.25 9.23 14.92
CA SER A 6 -2.56 9.42 14.29
C SER A 6 -2.40 10.20 12.98
N PHE A 7 -3.35 10.03 12.06
CA PHE A 7 -3.51 10.91 10.89
C PHE A 7 -3.75 12.40 11.24
N LEU A 8 -3.96 12.73 12.51
CA LEU A 8 -4.12 14.10 13.00
C LEU A 8 -2.85 14.71 13.60
N ASP A 9 -1.80 13.92 13.81
CA ASP A 9 -0.56 14.39 14.42
C ASP A 9 0.28 15.24 13.46
N GLU A 10 1.31 15.91 13.97
CA GLU A 10 2.29 16.63 13.15
C GLU A 10 2.91 15.70 12.10
N LEU A 11 3.21 16.22 10.90
CA LEU A 11 3.65 15.44 9.74
C LEU A 11 5.16 15.51 9.53
N GLU A 12 5.80 14.40 9.14
CA GLU A 12 7.12 14.46 8.52
C GLU A 12 7.01 15.02 7.08
N PRO A 13 8.08 15.68 6.58
CA PRO A 13 8.06 16.29 5.25
C PRO A 13 8.01 15.29 4.09
N ILE A 14 8.37 14.03 4.33
CA ILE A 14 8.34 12.95 3.33
C ILE A 14 7.69 11.73 3.98
N ILE A 15 6.62 11.21 3.37
CA ILE A 15 5.88 10.06 3.87
C ILE A 15 5.75 9.01 2.77
N TYR A 16 6.18 7.79 3.07
CA TYR A 16 6.00 6.63 2.21
C TYR A 16 4.60 6.05 2.37
N TRP A 17 3.93 5.76 1.27
CA TRP A 17 2.64 5.05 1.30
C TRP A 17 2.87 3.57 1.07
N ASP A 18 2.45 2.76 2.04
CA ASP A 18 2.30 1.32 1.81
C ASP A 18 1.04 1.03 0.97
N SER A 19 0.97 -0.17 0.39
CA SER A 19 -0.16 -0.63 -0.41
C SER A 19 -1.48 -0.59 0.35
N SER A 20 -1.52 -0.94 1.64
CA SER A 20 -2.79 -0.95 2.40
C SER A 20 -3.39 0.46 2.52
N PHE A 21 -2.55 1.48 2.71
CA PHE A 21 -2.99 2.88 2.71
C PHE A 21 -3.43 3.32 1.31
N ALA A 22 -2.62 3.05 0.27
CA ALA A 22 -2.96 3.42 -1.10
C ALA A 22 -4.27 2.77 -1.58
N ILE A 23 -4.51 1.51 -1.23
CA ILE A 23 -5.74 0.79 -1.54
C ILE A 23 -6.94 1.48 -0.87
N ALA A 24 -6.83 1.80 0.43
CA ALA A 24 -7.91 2.47 1.15
C ALA A 24 -8.20 3.88 0.61
N VAL A 25 -7.18 4.62 0.19
CA VAL A 25 -7.34 5.92 -0.46
C VAL A 25 -8.18 5.81 -1.75
N PHE A 26 -7.84 4.89 -2.66
CA PHE A 26 -8.43 4.91 -4.01
C PHE A 26 -9.70 4.06 -4.16
N LEU A 27 -10.07 3.30 -3.14
CA LEU A 27 -11.24 2.43 -3.15
C LEU A 27 -12.24 2.83 -2.07
N ASP A 28 -13.31 3.50 -2.50
CA ASP A 28 -14.47 3.91 -1.71
C ASP A 28 -15.18 2.77 -0.96
N THR A 29 -14.94 1.54 -1.37
CA THR A 29 -15.47 0.32 -0.74
C THR A 29 -14.62 -0.21 0.42
N GLU A 30 -13.48 0.41 0.73
CA GLU A 30 -12.63 0.02 1.86
C GLU A 30 -13.08 0.66 3.17
N LEU A 31 -12.90 -0.07 4.28
CA LEU A 31 -13.42 0.31 5.60
C LEU A 31 -12.91 1.68 6.08
N TYR A 32 -11.64 1.98 5.81
CA TYR A 32 -10.97 3.21 6.27
C TYR A 32 -10.79 4.24 5.16
N HIS A 33 -11.60 4.14 4.09
CA HIS A 33 -11.49 5.04 2.93
C HIS A 33 -11.56 6.51 3.33
N ASP A 34 -12.57 6.89 4.11
CA ASP A 34 -12.80 8.29 4.48
C ASP A 34 -11.64 8.87 5.30
N GLU A 35 -11.09 8.09 6.24
CA GLU A 35 -9.93 8.50 7.05
C GLU A 35 -8.67 8.64 6.19
N CYS A 36 -8.40 7.66 5.32
CA CYS A 36 -7.24 7.66 4.45
C CYS A 36 -7.30 8.78 3.40
N GLU A 37 -8.46 9.03 2.80
CA GLU A 37 -8.64 10.09 1.81
C GLU A 37 -8.49 11.49 2.45
N LYS A 38 -9.04 11.69 3.66
CA LYS A 38 -8.82 12.94 4.42
C LYS A 38 -7.34 13.13 4.74
N PHE A 39 -6.64 12.06 5.13
CA PHE A 39 -5.21 12.13 5.38
C PHE A 39 -4.44 12.48 4.11
N ARG A 40 -4.73 11.84 2.98
CA ARG A 40 -4.13 12.18 1.68
C ARG A 40 -4.34 13.65 1.31
N GLN A 41 -5.56 14.16 1.46
CA GLN A 41 -5.86 15.57 1.18
C GLN A 41 -5.03 16.50 2.06
N ARG A 42 -4.84 16.15 3.33
CA ARG A 42 -3.98 16.88 4.27
C ARG A 42 -2.51 16.85 3.85
N LEU A 43 -1.96 15.67 3.49
CA LEU A 43 -0.59 15.54 2.99
C LEU A 43 -0.33 16.52 1.84
N ASN A 44 -1.26 16.59 0.88
CA ASN A 44 -1.17 17.50 -0.25
C ASN A 44 -1.29 18.98 0.18
N ALA A 45 -2.25 19.31 1.05
CA ALA A 45 -2.47 20.68 1.51
C ALA A 45 -1.29 21.26 2.31
N GLU A 46 -0.60 20.41 3.09
CA GLU A 46 0.57 20.79 3.89
C GLU A 46 1.89 20.67 3.11
N GLY A 47 1.86 20.29 1.83
CA GLY A 47 3.04 20.18 0.98
C GLY A 47 3.97 19.03 1.35
N VAL A 48 3.44 17.97 1.98
CA VAL A 48 4.20 16.76 2.29
C VAL A 48 4.50 15.99 1.01
N LEU A 49 5.75 15.61 0.81
CA LEU A 49 6.16 14.79 -0.31
C LEU A 49 5.73 13.34 -0.07
N SER A 50 4.71 12.90 -0.79
CA SER A 50 4.26 11.51 -0.79
C SER A 50 5.09 10.68 -1.74
N VAL A 51 5.58 9.53 -1.28
CA VAL A 51 6.40 8.61 -2.10
C VAL A 51 5.87 7.18 -2.05
N VAL A 52 6.08 6.44 -3.14
CA VAL A 52 5.69 5.02 -3.28
C VAL A 52 6.80 4.23 -3.95
N GLY A 53 6.88 2.93 -3.63
CA GLY A 53 7.74 2.00 -4.36
C GLY A 53 6.94 1.20 -5.38
N ASP A 54 7.64 0.54 -6.32
CA ASP A 54 7.04 -0.21 -7.42
C ASP A 54 5.99 -1.25 -6.95
N PHE A 55 6.24 -1.89 -5.81
CA PHE A 55 5.37 -2.94 -5.25
C PHE A 55 4.00 -2.42 -4.79
N VAL A 56 3.85 -1.12 -4.51
CA VAL A 56 2.56 -0.54 -4.08
C VAL A 56 1.49 -0.78 -5.14
N TYR A 57 1.82 -0.54 -6.41
CA TYR A 57 0.89 -0.78 -7.51
C TYR A 57 0.66 -2.25 -7.78
N ASP A 58 1.70 -3.09 -7.72
CA ASP A 58 1.55 -4.53 -7.92
C ASP A 58 0.57 -5.13 -6.90
N GLU A 59 0.69 -4.74 -5.64
CA GLU A 59 -0.23 -5.16 -4.59
C GLU A 59 -1.64 -4.58 -4.77
N ALA A 60 -1.77 -3.28 -5.04
CA ALA A 60 -3.07 -2.66 -5.28
C ALA A 60 -3.80 -3.29 -6.48
N ALA A 61 -3.09 -3.53 -7.59
CA ALA A 61 -3.63 -4.18 -8.77
C ALA A 61 -4.04 -5.62 -8.48
N PHE A 62 -3.20 -6.39 -7.78
CA PHE A 62 -3.53 -7.77 -7.40
C PHE A 62 -4.74 -7.82 -6.45
N PHE A 63 -4.78 -6.95 -5.45
CA PHE A 63 -5.89 -6.82 -4.50
C PHE A 63 -7.20 -6.56 -5.24
N LEU A 64 -7.20 -5.57 -6.15
CA LEU A 64 -8.36 -5.24 -6.99
C LEU A 64 -8.84 -6.41 -7.83
N ILE A 65 -7.93 -7.00 -8.61
CA ILE A 65 -8.25 -8.13 -9.47
C ILE A 65 -8.85 -9.27 -8.63
N ARG A 66 -8.26 -9.57 -7.47
CA ARG A 66 -8.74 -10.60 -6.56
C ARG A 66 -10.13 -10.26 -6.00
N LYS A 67 -10.36 -9.04 -5.54
CA LYS A 67 -11.64 -8.58 -4.98
C LYS A 67 -12.78 -8.75 -5.99
N PHE A 68 -12.57 -8.37 -7.24
CA PHE A 68 -13.55 -8.54 -8.32
C PHE A 68 -13.74 -10.02 -8.71
N LEU A 69 -12.68 -10.81 -8.78
CA LEU A 69 -12.79 -12.26 -9.03
C LEU A 69 -13.54 -12.99 -7.90
N GLU A 70 -13.36 -12.56 -6.65
CA GLU A 70 -14.10 -13.10 -5.51
C GLU A 70 -15.58 -12.73 -5.57
N ALA A 71 -15.92 -11.50 -5.95
CA ALA A 71 -17.31 -11.07 -6.16
C ALA A 71 -17.99 -11.88 -7.28
N GLU A 72 -17.30 -12.06 -8.40
CA GLU A 72 -17.77 -12.90 -9.50
C GLU A 72 -17.89 -14.37 -9.10
N GLY A 73 -16.93 -14.89 -8.34
CA GLY A 73 -16.97 -16.25 -7.80
C GLY A 73 -18.18 -16.47 -6.90
N LYS A 74 -18.54 -15.49 -6.06
CA LYS A 74 -19.79 -15.55 -5.28
C LYS A 74 -21.02 -15.60 -6.17
N ARG A 75 -21.05 -14.82 -7.26
CA ARG A 75 -22.16 -14.79 -8.24
C ARG A 75 -22.31 -16.11 -8.98
N THR A 76 -21.19 -16.75 -9.36
CA THR A 76 -21.17 -18.00 -10.14
C THR A 76 -21.05 -19.26 -9.29
N LYS A 77 -20.96 -19.12 -7.95
CA LYS A 77 -20.70 -20.21 -7.00
C LYS A 77 -19.38 -20.95 -7.28
N GLN A 78 -18.35 -20.21 -7.68
CA GLN A 78 -17.01 -20.70 -7.97
C GLN A 78 -15.99 -20.08 -7.01
N HIS A 79 -14.88 -20.76 -6.77
CA HIS A 79 -13.73 -20.13 -6.14
C HIS A 79 -13.09 -19.13 -7.13
N TRP A 80 -12.52 -18.02 -6.66
CA TRP A 80 -11.98 -16.95 -7.54
C TRP A 80 -10.93 -17.47 -8.55
N ARG A 81 -10.15 -18.49 -8.16
CA ARG A 81 -9.20 -19.18 -9.05
C ARG A 81 -9.89 -19.92 -10.20
N ASP A 82 -11.07 -20.48 -9.96
CA ASP A 82 -11.86 -21.16 -10.98
C ASP A 82 -12.51 -20.15 -11.94
N VAL A 83 -12.96 -19.00 -11.44
CA VAL A 83 -13.40 -17.88 -12.29
C VAL A 83 -12.27 -17.48 -13.24
N LYS A 84 -11.06 -17.21 -12.71
CA LYS A 84 -9.90 -16.84 -13.53
C LYS A 84 -9.59 -17.90 -14.60
N ARG A 85 -9.71 -19.18 -14.26
CA ARG A 85 -9.44 -20.31 -15.16
C ARG A 85 -10.50 -20.48 -16.25
N THR A 86 -11.77 -20.33 -15.90
CA THR A 86 -12.92 -20.62 -16.78
C THR A 86 -13.40 -19.39 -17.55
N GLN A 87 -13.10 -18.19 -17.06
CA GLN A 87 -13.45 -16.90 -17.65
C GLN A 87 -12.20 -15.99 -17.73
N PRO A 88 -11.17 -16.34 -18.51
CA PRO A 88 -9.90 -15.61 -18.54
C PRO A 88 -10.04 -14.13 -18.94
N ASN A 89 -11.04 -13.80 -19.76
CA ASN A 89 -11.34 -12.43 -20.19
C ASN A 89 -12.00 -11.57 -19.11
N PHE A 90 -12.42 -12.14 -17.97
CA PHE A 90 -13.02 -11.37 -16.89
C PHE A 90 -12.06 -10.29 -16.37
N ILE A 91 -10.75 -10.55 -16.36
CA ILE A 91 -9.73 -9.57 -15.96
C ILE A 91 -9.81 -8.29 -16.82
N ASN A 92 -10.10 -8.41 -18.12
CA ASN A 92 -10.21 -7.24 -19.01
C ASN A 92 -11.31 -6.27 -18.57
N THR A 93 -12.35 -6.76 -17.89
CA THR A 93 -13.44 -5.93 -17.35
C THR A 93 -13.01 -5.08 -16.15
N ILE A 94 -11.90 -5.44 -15.50
CA ILE A 94 -11.36 -4.79 -14.29
C ILE A 94 -10.23 -3.81 -14.65
N MET A 95 -9.65 -3.94 -15.85
CA MET A 95 -8.43 -3.20 -16.23
C MET A 95 -8.61 -1.68 -16.24
N SER A 96 -9.81 -1.16 -16.51
CA SER A 96 -10.07 0.29 -16.39
C SER A 96 -9.93 0.78 -14.95
N THR A 97 -10.41 0.01 -13.97
CA THR A 97 -10.27 0.31 -12.55
C THR A 97 -8.80 0.23 -12.11
N VAL A 98 -8.08 -0.81 -12.53
CA VAL A 98 -6.64 -0.95 -12.24
C VAL A 98 -5.84 0.20 -12.84
N LYS A 99 -6.16 0.60 -14.08
CA LYS A 99 -5.53 1.76 -14.72
C LYS A 99 -5.81 3.05 -13.96
N ARG A 100 -7.04 3.27 -13.50
CA ARG A 100 -7.39 4.46 -12.70
C ARG A 100 -6.52 4.56 -11.45
N VAL A 101 -6.35 3.48 -10.70
CA VAL A 101 -5.48 3.47 -9.51
C VAL A 101 -4.02 3.76 -9.85
N LYS A 102 -3.52 3.24 -10.98
CA LYS A 102 -2.18 3.59 -11.47
C LYS A 102 -2.06 5.08 -11.75
N ASP A 103 -3.02 5.65 -12.47
CA ASP A 103 -3.00 7.06 -12.85
C ASP A 103 -3.08 7.95 -11.59
N GLU A 104 -3.96 7.61 -10.65
CA GLU A 104 -4.09 8.32 -9.37
C GLU A 104 -2.80 8.23 -8.53
N LEU A 105 -2.11 7.09 -8.50
CA LEU A 105 -0.79 6.98 -7.87
C LEU A 105 0.26 7.88 -8.53
N ASN A 106 0.30 7.95 -9.86
CA ASN A 106 1.24 8.82 -10.59
C ASN A 106 0.98 10.30 -10.33
N ASP A 107 -0.28 10.70 -10.14
CA ASP A 107 -0.66 12.09 -9.92
C ASP A 107 -0.43 12.53 -8.47
N THR A 108 -0.38 11.59 -7.53
CA THR A 108 -0.38 11.89 -6.09
C THR A 108 0.93 11.61 -5.37
N ALA A 109 1.78 10.72 -5.91
CA ALA A 109 3.01 10.29 -5.25
C ALA A 109 4.19 10.18 -6.23
N LEU A 110 5.39 10.44 -5.69
CA LEU A 110 6.65 10.23 -6.41
C LEU A 110 7.09 8.76 -6.27
N TRP A 111 7.43 8.14 -7.39
CA TRP A 111 7.95 6.78 -7.42
C TRP A 111 9.44 6.76 -7.05
N ILE A 112 9.78 5.96 -6.05
CA ILE A 112 11.16 5.70 -5.66
C ILE A 112 11.57 4.28 -6.08
N PRO A 113 12.72 4.11 -6.77
CA PRO A 113 13.15 2.83 -7.28
C PRO A 113 13.61 1.91 -6.15
N SER A 114 13.63 0.60 -6.39
CA SER A 114 14.33 -0.31 -5.49
C SER A 114 15.86 -0.19 -5.62
N SER A 115 16.59 -0.34 -4.52
CA SER A 115 18.06 -0.36 -4.53
C SER A 115 18.60 -1.75 -4.92
N GLU A 116 19.84 -1.82 -5.41
CA GLU A 116 20.47 -3.08 -5.83
C GLU A 116 20.50 -4.13 -4.71
N ASN A 117 20.66 -3.70 -3.45
CA ASN A 117 20.74 -4.57 -2.27
C ASN A 117 19.39 -4.77 -1.55
N VAL A 118 18.27 -4.39 -2.17
CA VAL A 118 16.94 -4.44 -1.52
C VAL A 118 16.61 -5.83 -0.99
N LYS A 119 16.97 -6.91 -1.70
CA LYS A 119 16.64 -8.29 -1.32
C LYS A 119 17.32 -8.73 -0.03
N GLU A 120 18.58 -8.36 0.15
CA GLU A 120 19.33 -8.64 1.38
C GLU A 120 18.71 -7.88 2.55
N LYS A 121 18.35 -6.61 2.33
CA LYS A 121 17.68 -5.79 3.35
C LYS A 121 16.31 -6.35 3.73
N VAL A 122 15.53 -6.83 2.75
CA VAL A 122 14.24 -7.51 2.97
C VAL A 122 14.42 -8.72 3.87
N PHE A 123 15.36 -9.60 3.54
CA PHE A 123 15.63 -10.80 4.33
C PHE A 123 16.01 -10.44 5.79
N GLN A 124 16.89 -9.45 5.97
CA GLN A 124 17.27 -8.96 7.30
C GLN A 124 16.10 -8.41 8.10
N LEU A 125 15.21 -7.63 7.46
CA LEU A 125 14.03 -7.06 8.11
C LEU A 125 13.03 -8.16 8.51
N MET A 126 12.77 -9.13 7.63
CA MET A 126 11.93 -10.29 7.95
C MET A 126 12.48 -11.06 9.14
N GLN A 127 13.80 -11.32 9.16
CA GLN A 127 14.44 -12.04 10.25
C GLN A 127 14.40 -11.27 11.58
N SER A 128 14.59 -9.95 11.52
CA SER A 128 14.70 -9.11 12.71
C SER A 128 13.35 -8.79 13.35
N TYR A 129 12.31 -8.60 12.52
CA TYR A 129 11.01 -8.09 12.97
C TYR A 129 9.86 -9.09 12.77
N SER A 130 10.11 -10.26 12.20
CA SER A 130 9.09 -11.28 11.92
C SER A 130 7.90 -10.74 11.12
N ILE A 131 8.20 -9.94 10.10
CA ILE A 131 7.23 -9.35 9.16
C ILE A 131 7.26 -10.09 7.82
N LEU A 132 6.20 -9.95 7.02
CA LEU A 132 6.10 -10.63 5.73
C LEU A 132 7.01 -10.00 4.67
N PRO A 133 7.33 -10.74 3.58
CA PRO A 133 8.26 -10.27 2.57
C PRO A 133 7.87 -8.95 1.91
N THR A 134 6.58 -8.69 1.71
CA THR A 134 6.15 -7.46 1.03
C THR A 134 6.28 -6.24 1.93
N ASP A 135 5.86 -6.32 3.18
CA ASP A 135 6.05 -5.26 4.17
C ASP A 135 7.54 -4.93 4.34
N ALA A 136 8.36 -5.98 4.44
CA ALA A 136 9.81 -5.85 4.46
C ALA A 136 10.36 -5.19 3.19
N PHE A 137 9.75 -5.41 2.03
CA PHE A 137 10.13 -4.77 0.77
C PHE A 137 9.81 -3.27 0.77
N HIS A 138 8.60 -2.88 1.18
CA HIS A 138 8.23 -1.47 1.34
C HIS A 138 9.20 -0.74 2.27
N LEU A 139 9.48 -1.33 3.43
CA LEU A 139 10.45 -0.81 4.39
C LEU A 139 11.85 -0.71 3.79
N ALA A 140 12.34 -1.77 3.12
CA ALA A 140 13.67 -1.77 2.53
C ALA A 140 13.84 -0.67 1.48
N VAL A 141 12.84 -0.48 0.61
CA VAL A 141 12.86 0.55 -0.43
C VAL A 141 12.85 1.94 0.20
N ALA A 142 11.89 2.23 1.08
CA ALA A 142 11.75 3.53 1.73
C ALA A 142 13.00 3.91 2.55
N LEU A 143 13.49 2.99 3.38
CA LEU A 143 14.66 3.23 4.23
C LEU A 143 15.94 3.43 3.40
N SER A 144 16.06 2.78 2.24
CA SER A 144 17.21 3.02 1.34
C SER A 144 17.23 4.42 0.72
N HIS A 145 16.09 5.12 0.74
CA HIS A 145 15.94 6.52 0.33
C HIS A 145 15.91 7.49 1.51
N GLY A 146 16.20 7.02 2.73
CA GLY A 146 16.16 7.84 3.94
C GLY A 146 14.76 8.21 4.40
N VAL A 147 13.71 7.56 3.88
CA VAL A 147 12.32 7.80 4.28
C VAL A 147 11.98 6.90 5.45
N THR A 148 11.71 7.50 6.60
CA THR A 148 11.43 6.80 7.87
C THR A 148 9.98 6.95 8.33
N ALA A 149 9.15 7.72 7.63
CA ALA A 149 7.74 7.90 7.93
C ALA A 149 6.85 7.16 6.94
N PHE A 150 5.88 6.42 7.45
CA PHE A 150 5.03 5.51 6.66
C PHE A 150 3.55 5.78 6.95
N ALA A 151 2.73 5.85 5.91
CA ALA A 151 1.28 5.77 6.00
C ALA A 151 0.86 4.33 5.69
N THR A 152 0.23 3.67 6.66
CA THR A 152 -0.15 2.25 6.55
C THR A 152 -1.32 1.90 7.45
N LEU A 153 -2.10 0.89 7.03
CA LEU A 153 -3.11 0.20 7.82
C LEU A 153 -2.64 -1.19 8.25
N ASP A 154 -1.34 -1.47 8.15
CA ASP A 154 -0.72 -2.70 8.65
C ASP A 154 0.00 -2.44 9.99
N ALA A 155 -0.48 -3.11 11.05
CA ALA A 155 0.09 -3.01 12.37
C ALA A 155 1.50 -3.64 12.46
N ASP A 156 1.91 -4.45 11.49
CA ASP A 156 3.24 -5.08 11.47
C ASP A 156 4.37 -4.06 11.34
N PHE A 157 4.12 -2.89 10.73
CA PHE A 157 5.09 -1.80 10.70
C PHE A 157 5.42 -1.27 12.11
N LEU A 158 4.51 -1.38 13.08
CA LEU A 158 4.77 -0.95 14.46
C LEU A 158 5.84 -1.79 15.16
N LYS A 159 6.20 -2.95 14.62
CA LYS A 159 7.28 -3.82 15.13
C LYS A 159 8.67 -3.26 14.81
N VAL A 160 8.79 -2.35 13.84
CA VAL A 160 10.09 -1.94 13.27
C VAL A 160 10.65 -0.72 14.01
N ASP A 161 11.90 -0.82 14.46
CA ASP A 161 12.53 0.27 15.20
C ASP A 161 12.98 1.42 14.28
N GLY A 162 12.80 2.66 14.76
CA GLY A 162 13.36 3.85 14.10
C GLY A 162 12.50 4.44 12.98
N ILE A 163 11.23 4.03 12.88
CA ILE A 163 10.27 4.59 11.92
C ILE A 163 9.09 5.28 12.62
N THR A 164 8.46 6.22 11.91
CA THR A 164 7.16 6.79 12.26
C THR A 164 6.07 6.09 11.45
N VAL A 165 4.99 5.67 12.10
CA VAL A 165 3.85 4.98 11.47
C VAL A 165 2.60 5.81 11.68
N TYR A 166 2.11 6.43 10.60
CA TYR A 166 0.81 7.07 10.52
C TYR A 166 -0.27 6.04 10.24
N THR A 167 -1.26 5.96 11.12
CA THR A 167 -2.39 5.06 10.96
C THR A 167 -3.66 5.59 11.65
N CYS A 168 -4.82 5.17 11.17
CA CYS A 168 -6.10 5.36 11.87
C CYS A 168 -6.54 4.12 12.67
N LEU A 169 -5.71 3.06 12.70
CA LEU A 169 -6.00 1.89 13.50
C LEU A 169 -5.99 2.22 15.01
N PRO A 170 -6.89 1.62 15.81
CA PRO A 170 -6.95 1.81 17.26
C PRO A 170 -5.64 1.43 17.96
#